data_AF-A0A077NDR6-F1
#
_entry.id   AF-A0A077NDR6-F1
#
_cell.length_a   1.000
_cell.length_b   1.000
_cell.length_c   1.000
_cell.angle_alpha   90.00
_cell.angle_beta   90.00
_cell.angle_gamma   90.00
#
_symmetry.space_group_name_H-M   'P 1'
#
loop_
_entity.id
_entity.type
_entity.pdbx_description
1 polymer ?
#
loop_
_entity_poly.entity_id
_entity_poly.type
_entity_poly.pdbx_seq_one_letter_code
_entity_poly.pdbx_strand_id
1 'polypeptide(L)'
;MKNTAIKAFAIPFFFSLLSTSAYSSELLQYGDNEQPPCAGEKRIYPSIAEAIEDFGDYYPENNSFKLINEKPLKVRLSPPAYKEDTADVKEHLVKRAIVYGVYRTFINSNNDKVTVVSYLVDSSGGKKLKGSPEYTVTLTEAQALTIVSKYVPVTNLSELIDDQCSFTKEFNELRYDDSGKKGFNKFFAELIKQSKA
;
A
#
# COMPACT_ATOMS: atom_id res chain seq x y z
N MET A 1 65.52 25.24 -47.65
CA MET A 1 65.32 24.48 -48.91
C MET A 1 64.91 23.06 -48.59
N LYS A 2 63.97 22.53 -49.39
CA LYS A 2 63.33 21.19 -49.38
C LYS A 2 62.05 21.02 -48.55
N ASN A 3 60.96 21.44 -49.20
CA ASN A 3 59.60 20.90 -49.09
C ASN A 3 59.58 19.38 -49.26
N THR A 4 58.60 18.68 -48.68
CA THR A 4 57.76 17.71 -49.41
C THR A 4 56.43 17.48 -48.67
N ALA A 5 55.37 17.35 -49.47
CA ALA A 5 53.94 17.42 -49.19
C ALA A 5 53.35 16.31 -48.30
N ILE A 6 52.20 16.62 -47.67
CA ILE A 6 51.22 15.62 -47.24
C ILE A 6 49.92 15.85 -48.01
N LYS A 7 49.46 14.77 -48.63
CA LYS A 7 48.31 14.67 -49.53
C LYS A 7 46.99 14.76 -48.76
N ALA A 8 46.03 15.49 -49.35
CA ALA A 8 44.62 15.40 -49.02
C ALA A 8 44.09 13.98 -49.35
N PHE A 9 43.25 13.44 -48.49
CA PHE A 9 42.47 12.23 -48.76
C PHE A 9 41.00 12.53 -48.49
N ALA A 10 40.18 12.26 -49.52
CA ALA A 10 38.75 12.42 -49.51
C ALA A 10 38.05 11.22 -48.84
N ILE A 11 36.84 11.52 -48.36
CA ILE A 11 35.90 10.76 -47.54
C ILE A 11 35.33 9.56 -48.31
N PRO A 12 34.88 8.49 -47.62
CA PRO A 12 33.52 8.04 -47.90
C PRO A 12 32.66 7.97 -46.64
N PHE A 13 31.51 8.61 -46.76
CA PHE A 13 30.38 8.61 -45.84
C PHE A 13 29.86 7.17 -45.75
N PHE A 14 30.09 6.48 -44.63
CA PHE A 14 29.43 5.21 -44.36
C PHE A 14 28.26 5.46 -43.42
N PHE A 15 27.06 5.46 -44.00
CA PHE A 15 25.79 5.29 -43.30
C PHE A 15 25.85 3.96 -42.55
N SER A 16 25.99 4.00 -41.22
CA SER A 16 25.80 2.81 -40.39
C SER A 16 24.31 2.69 -40.07
N LEU A 17 23.83 1.48 -40.33
CA LEU A 17 22.46 1.04 -40.19
C LEU A 17 21.90 1.30 -38.79
N LEU A 18 20.65 1.78 -38.76
CA LEU A 18 19.76 1.71 -37.61
C LEU A 18 19.72 0.27 -37.09
N SER A 19 20.41 0.02 -35.98
CA SER A 19 20.08 -1.08 -35.08
C SER A 19 19.05 -0.55 -34.10
N THR A 20 17.78 -0.50 -34.53
CA THR A 20 16.68 -0.43 -33.58
C THR A 20 16.70 -1.73 -32.80
N SER A 21 17.24 -1.66 -31.58
CA SER A 21 17.28 -2.76 -30.64
C SER A 21 15.88 -3.35 -30.48
N ALA A 22 15.80 -4.68 -30.49
CA ALA A 22 14.60 -5.47 -30.19
C ALA A 22 13.93 -5.15 -28.83
N TYR A 23 14.52 -4.26 -28.03
CA TYR A 23 13.94 -3.71 -26.80
C TYR A 23 12.70 -2.84 -27.01
N SER A 24 12.51 -2.24 -28.18
CA SER A 24 11.33 -1.38 -28.42
C SER A 24 10.04 -2.19 -28.61
N SER A 25 10.14 -3.46 -29.00
CA SER A 25 8.97 -4.33 -29.23
C SER A 25 8.38 -4.92 -27.95
N GLU A 26 9.17 -5.07 -26.89
CA GLU A 26 8.67 -5.54 -25.58
C GLU A 26 7.94 -4.42 -24.80
N LEU A 27 8.33 -3.15 -25.00
CA LEU A 27 7.65 -2.00 -24.37
C LEU A 27 6.29 -1.67 -24.98
N LEU A 28 6.01 -2.12 -26.21
CA LEU A 28 4.74 -1.87 -26.90
C LEU A 28 3.68 -2.96 -26.63
N GLN A 29 4.05 -4.07 -25.99
CA GLN A 29 3.11 -5.13 -25.62
C GLN A 29 2.47 -4.91 -24.23
N TYR A 30 2.85 -3.84 -23.53
CA TYR A 30 2.32 -3.49 -22.21
C TYR A 30 1.09 -2.56 -22.28
N GLY A 31 0.63 -2.17 -23.48
CA GLY A 31 -0.26 -1.01 -23.64
C GLY A 31 -1.75 -1.27 -23.86
N ASP A 32 -2.18 -2.45 -24.33
CA ASP A 32 -3.50 -2.54 -24.99
C ASP A 32 -4.53 -3.47 -24.31
N ASN A 33 -4.24 -4.07 -23.15
CA ASN A 33 -5.21 -4.92 -22.43
C ASN A 33 -5.20 -4.77 -20.89
N GLU A 34 -4.60 -3.73 -20.33
CA GLU A 34 -4.77 -3.44 -18.90
C GLU A 34 -6.05 -2.64 -18.69
N GLN A 35 -7.12 -3.35 -18.29
CA GLN A 35 -8.24 -2.72 -17.62
C GLN A 35 -7.64 -1.92 -16.43
N PRO A 36 -7.95 -0.61 -16.26
CA PRO A 36 -7.43 0.15 -15.13
C PRO A 36 -7.73 -0.61 -13.83
N PRO A 37 -6.77 -0.71 -12.90
CA PRO A 37 -6.78 -1.72 -11.83
C PRO A 37 -8.03 -1.67 -10.93
N CYS A 38 -8.82 -0.59 -10.92
CA CYS A 38 -10.15 -0.54 -10.32
C CYS A 38 -11.12 0.40 -11.07
N ALA A 39 -11.30 0.26 -12.39
CA ALA A 39 -12.31 1.05 -13.12
C ALA A 39 -13.75 0.82 -12.56
N GLY A 40 -14.11 1.58 -11.52
CA GLY A 40 -15.43 1.63 -10.88
C GLY A 40 -15.83 0.44 -9.99
N GLU A 41 -15.17 -0.72 -10.10
CA GLU A 41 -15.53 -1.92 -9.36
C GLU A 41 -14.40 -2.43 -8.46
N LYS A 42 -14.80 -2.95 -7.30
CA LYS A 42 -13.95 -3.54 -6.27
C LYS A 42 -13.10 -4.68 -6.85
N ARG A 43 -11.80 -4.46 -7.10
CA ARG A 43 -10.88 -5.56 -7.45
C ARG A 43 -10.73 -6.51 -6.25
N ILE A 44 -11.26 -7.71 -6.39
CA ILE A 44 -11.15 -8.80 -5.42
C ILE A 44 -9.94 -9.66 -5.76
N TYR A 45 -9.07 -9.86 -4.78
CA TYR A 45 -7.93 -10.76 -4.90
C TYR A 45 -8.27 -12.11 -4.25
N PRO A 46 -7.69 -13.22 -4.76
CA PRO A 46 -7.81 -14.54 -4.14
C PRO A 46 -7.37 -14.57 -2.67
N SER A 47 -6.36 -13.78 -2.32
CA SER A 47 -5.88 -13.60 -0.95
C SER A 47 -5.57 -12.13 -0.64
N ILE A 48 -5.64 -11.76 0.65
CA ILE A 48 -5.19 -10.43 1.08
C ILE A 48 -3.67 -10.25 0.89
N ALA A 49 -2.89 -11.33 0.86
CA ALA A 49 -1.46 -11.25 0.62
C ALA A 49 -1.17 -10.73 -0.81
N GLU A 50 -1.90 -11.24 -1.81
CA GLU A 50 -1.80 -10.75 -3.19
C GLU A 50 -2.24 -9.29 -3.33
N ALA A 51 -3.32 -8.89 -2.62
CA ALA A 51 -3.73 -7.49 -2.62
C ALA A 51 -2.64 -6.57 -2.02
N ILE A 52 -2.02 -6.98 -0.91
CA ILE A 52 -0.93 -6.21 -0.27
C ILE A 52 0.30 -6.12 -1.17
N GLU A 53 0.65 -7.20 -1.86
CA GLU A 53 1.74 -7.23 -2.84
C GLU A 53 1.48 -6.27 -4.01
N ASP A 54 0.28 -6.33 -4.60
CA ASP A 54 -0.13 -5.49 -5.73
C ASP A 54 -0.17 -3.99 -5.35
N PHE A 55 -0.61 -3.66 -4.13
CA PHE A 55 -0.57 -2.27 -3.64
C PHE A 55 0.83 -1.78 -3.24
N GLY A 56 1.75 -2.67 -2.90
CA GLY A 56 3.12 -2.29 -2.54
C GLY A 56 3.24 -1.47 -1.25
N ASP A 57 2.26 -1.51 -0.35
CA ASP A 57 2.30 -0.71 0.88
C ASP A 57 3.06 -1.42 2.02
N TYR A 58 3.12 -2.75 2.00
CA TYR A 58 3.78 -3.59 3.00
C TYR A 58 4.41 -4.82 2.35
N TYR A 59 5.54 -5.27 2.89
CA TYR A 59 6.41 -6.27 2.28
C TYR A 59 6.85 -7.34 3.30
N PRO A 60 6.82 -8.64 2.94
CA PRO A 60 7.44 -9.69 3.74
C PRO A 60 8.94 -9.44 3.98
N GLU A 61 9.66 -8.92 2.99
CA GLU A 61 11.12 -8.82 2.93
C GLU A 61 11.68 -7.88 4.00
N ASN A 62 10.98 -6.79 4.29
CA ASN A 62 11.34 -5.85 5.36
C ASN A 62 10.57 -6.11 6.66
N ASN A 63 9.88 -7.25 6.76
CA ASN A 63 9.06 -7.68 7.90
C ASN A 63 7.88 -6.73 8.21
N SER A 64 7.48 -5.88 7.26
CA SER A 64 6.31 -5.00 7.42
C SER A 64 4.99 -5.71 7.11
N PHE A 65 5.00 -6.81 6.36
CA PHE A 65 3.84 -7.71 6.19
C PHE A 65 4.11 -9.10 6.78
N LYS A 66 3.06 -9.73 7.31
CA LYS A 66 3.02 -11.17 7.56
C LYS A 66 1.59 -11.68 7.57
N LEU A 67 1.30 -12.66 6.72
CA LEU A 67 0.12 -13.52 6.86
C LEU A 67 0.39 -14.52 8.01
N ILE A 68 -0.36 -14.41 9.11
CA ILE A 68 -0.19 -15.27 10.29
C ILE A 68 -1.06 -16.51 10.17
N ASN A 69 -2.29 -16.36 9.67
CA ASN A 69 -3.23 -17.45 9.46
C ASN A 69 -4.22 -17.07 8.35
N GLU A 70 -4.62 -18.01 7.52
CA GLU A 70 -5.59 -17.76 6.44
C GLU A 70 -7.05 -17.87 6.90
N LYS A 71 -7.36 -18.85 7.77
CA LYS A 71 -8.72 -19.13 8.25
C LYS A 71 -8.72 -19.55 9.72
N PRO A 72 -9.28 -18.75 10.65
CA PRO A 72 -9.75 -17.37 10.44
C PRO A 72 -8.59 -16.45 10.03
N LEU A 73 -8.86 -15.48 9.17
CA LEU A 73 -7.82 -14.61 8.64
C LEU A 73 -7.16 -13.79 9.76
N LYS A 74 -5.83 -13.87 9.83
CA LYS A 74 -4.99 -13.08 10.71
C LYS A 74 -3.76 -12.58 9.96
N VAL A 75 -3.59 -11.27 9.91
CA VAL A 75 -2.44 -10.60 9.31
C VAL A 75 -1.75 -9.71 10.33
N ARG A 76 -0.47 -9.43 10.10
CA ARG A 76 0.27 -8.38 10.78
C ARG A 76 0.76 -7.37 9.75
N LEU A 77 0.44 -6.11 10.00
CA LEU A 77 0.96 -4.95 9.28
C LEU A 77 1.82 -4.15 10.23
N SER A 78 3.10 -4.06 9.94
CA SER A 78 4.12 -3.48 10.80
C SER A 78 4.82 -2.33 10.08
N PRO A 79 4.33 -1.09 10.18
CA PRO A 79 4.94 0.01 9.47
C PRO A 79 6.38 0.23 9.95
N PRO A 80 7.31 0.53 9.03
CA PRO A 80 8.68 0.88 9.39
C PRO A 80 8.72 2.23 10.10
N ALA A 81 9.55 2.34 11.13
CA ALA A 81 9.78 3.56 11.90
C ALA A 81 11.22 3.62 12.42
N TYR A 82 11.67 4.83 12.75
CA TYR A 82 12.95 5.07 13.40
C TYR A 82 12.81 5.08 14.92
N LYS A 83 13.89 4.75 15.62
CA LYS A 83 13.91 4.78 17.09
C LYS A 83 13.71 6.19 17.63
N GLU A 84 14.14 7.18 16.87
CA GLU A 84 14.12 8.61 17.18
C GLU A 84 12.75 9.25 16.95
N ASP A 85 11.84 8.57 16.23
CA ASP A 85 10.49 9.08 15.99
C ASP A 85 9.78 9.36 17.31
N THR A 86 8.99 10.43 17.33
CA THR A 86 8.22 10.84 18.51
C THR A 86 7.13 9.80 18.83
N ALA A 87 6.69 9.78 20.09
CA ALA A 87 5.73 8.78 20.56
C ALA A 87 4.37 8.86 19.83
N ASP A 88 3.92 10.06 19.50
CA ASP A 88 2.71 10.32 18.72
C ASP A 88 2.84 9.80 17.29
N VAL A 89 3.96 10.05 16.59
CA VAL A 89 4.19 9.50 15.24
C VAL A 89 4.13 7.97 15.27
N LYS A 90 4.81 7.35 16.23
CA LYS A 90 4.81 5.89 16.42
C LYS A 90 3.40 5.35 16.65
N GLU A 91 2.64 6.01 17.50
CA GLU A 91 1.24 5.67 17.80
C GLU A 91 0.35 5.77 16.55
N HIS A 92 0.45 6.87 15.81
CA HIS A 92 -0.35 7.10 14.60
C HIS A 92 -0.03 6.09 13.50
N LEU A 93 1.24 5.74 13.29
CA LEU A 93 1.65 4.71 12.32
C LEU A 93 0.99 3.36 12.62
N VAL A 94 1.07 2.89 13.87
CA VAL A 94 0.49 1.60 14.27
C VAL A 94 -1.04 1.61 14.11
N LYS A 95 -1.72 2.68 14.53
CA LYS A 95 -3.17 2.83 14.38
C LYS A 95 -3.61 2.84 12.91
N ARG A 96 -2.91 3.58 12.06
CA ARG A 96 -3.21 3.65 10.61
C ARG A 96 -3.03 2.31 9.93
N ALA A 97 -2.04 1.52 10.32
CA ALA A 97 -1.84 0.17 9.80
C ALA A 97 -2.99 -0.77 10.18
N ILE A 98 -3.54 -0.66 11.40
CA ILE A 98 -4.77 -1.39 11.78
C ILE A 98 -5.93 -0.99 10.87
N VAL A 99 -6.20 0.31 10.73
CA VAL A 99 -7.30 0.82 9.89
C VAL A 99 -7.11 0.34 8.45
N TYR A 100 -5.93 0.57 7.88
CA TYR A 100 -5.60 0.11 6.54
C TYR A 100 -5.87 -1.39 6.37
N GLY A 101 -5.35 -2.24 7.27
CA GLY A 101 -5.47 -3.69 7.16
C GLY A 101 -6.91 -4.17 7.24
N VAL A 102 -7.73 -3.58 8.13
CA VAL A 102 -9.14 -3.92 8.25
C VAL A 102 -9.88 -3.59 6.95
N TYR A 103 -9.77 -2.35 6.48
CA TYR A 103 -10.56 -1.90 5.33
C TYR A 103 -10.04 -2.46 4.01
N ARG A 104 -8.72 -2.55 3.78
CA ARG A 104 -8.18 -3.24 2.59
C ARG A 104 -8.60 -4.70 2.53
N THR A 105 -8.64 -5.40 3.66
CA THR A 105 -9.10 -6.79 3.66
C THR A 105 -10.53 -6.90 3.16
N PHE A 106 -11.45 -6.13 3.73
CA PHE A 106 -12.85 -6.21 3.32
C PHE A 106 -13.09 -5.64 1.92
N ILE A 107 -12.32 -4.63 1.50
CA ILE A 107 -12.43 -4.01 0.18
C ILE A 107 -11.75 -4.84 -0.91
N ASN A 108 -10.77 -5.68 -0.62
CA ASN A 108 -9.99 -6.34 -1.69
C ASN A 108 -9.92 -7.86 -1.54
N SER A 109 -10.73 -8.46 -0.67
CA SER A 109 -10.84 -9.92 -0.54
C SER A 109 -12.25 -10.36 -0.15
N ASN A 110 -12.52 -11.66 -0.20
CA ASN A 110 -13.79 -12.28 0.18
C ASN A 110 -13.83 -12.75 1.65
N ASN A 111 -13.12 -12.07 2.55
CA ASN A 111 -13.12 -12.41 3.97
C ASN A 111 -14.26 -11.70 4.70
N ASP A 112 -15.03 -12.42 5.50
CA ASP A 112 -16.12 -11.90 6.33
C ASP A 112 -15.65 -11.42 7.72
N LYS A 113 -14.47 -11.90 8.14
CA LYS A 113 -13.81 -11.58 9.41
C LYS A 113 -12.30 -11.50 9.23
N VAL A 114 -11.68 -10.50 9.87
CA VAL A 114 -10.23 -10.32 9.86
C VAL A 114 -9.71 -10.00 11.24
N THR A 115 -8.53 -10.55 11.57
CA THR A 115 -7.71 -10.12 12.69
C THR A 115 -6.48 -9.38 12.15
N VAL A 116 -6.31 -8.11 12.50
CA VAL A 116 -5.13 -7.32 12.15
C VAL A 116 -4.33 -7.04 13.40
N VAL A 117 -3.04 -7.38 13.36
CA VAL A 117 -2.05 -7.03 14.39
C VAL A 117 -1.16 -5.92 13.83
N SER A 118 -0.79 -4.95 14.65
CA SER A 118 0.15 -3.91 14.26
C SER A 118 1.10 -3.57 15.39
N TYR A 119 2.37 -3.43 15.03
CA TYR A 119 3.46 -2.87 15.83
C TYR A 119 4.55 -2.40 14.86
N LEU A 120 5.47 -1.55 15.29
CA LEU A 120 6.55 -1.00 14.46
C LEU A 120 7.72 -1.95 14.29
N VAL A 121 8.32 -1.91 13.11
CA VAL A 121 9.63 -2.49 12.83
C VAL A 121 10.65 -1.39 12.56
N ASP A 122 11.89 -1.65 12.91
CA ASP A 122 13.02 -0.75 12.66
C ASP A 122 13.28 -0.63 11.16
N SER A 123 13.21 0.59 10.62
CA SER A 123 13.46 0.88 9.20
C SER A 123 14.82 0.39 8.71
N SER A 124 15.83 0.27 9.58
CA SER A 124 17.19 -0.16 9.21
C SER A 124 17.40 -1.67 9.23
N GLY A 125 16.48 -2.46 9.79
CA GLY A 125 16.74 -3.90 9.98
C GLY A 125 15.52 -4.79 10.16
N GLY A 126 14.30 -4.28 10.04
CA GLY A 126 13.05 -5.03 10.09
C GLY A 126 12.72 -5.67 11.45
N LYS A 127 13.56 -5.50 12.48
CA LYS A 127 13.30 -6.03 13.82
C LYS A 127 12.20 -5.22 14.51
N LYS A 128 11.37 -5.86 15.34
CA LYS A 128 10.38 -5.14 16.15
C LYS A 128 11.05 -4.05 16.97
N LEU A 129 10.53 -2.82 16.88
CA LEU A 129 11.07 -1.67 17.58
C LEU A 129 10.75 -1.76 19.07
N LYS A 130 11.77 -1.61 19.92
CA LYS A 130 11.61 -1.70 21.38
C LYS A 130 10.70 -0.58 21.89
N GLY A 131 9.66 -0.94 22.64
CA GLY A 131 8.68 0.01 23.16
C GLY A 131 7.65 0.49 22.12
N SER A 132 7.56 -0.19 20.96
CA SER A 132 6.49 0.06 20.00
C SER A 132 5.11 -0.07 20.65
N PRO A 133 4.16 0.83 20.37
CA PRO A 133 2.75 0.54 20.61
C PRO A 133 2.34 -0.70 19.82
N GLU A 134 1.38 -1.44 20.35
CA GLU A 134 0.90 -2.67 19.74
C GLU A 134 -0.61 -2.77 19.88
N TYR A 135 -1.26 -3.03 18.76
CA TYR A 135 -2.70 -3.19 18.68
C TYR A 135 -3.06 -4.48 17.96
N THR A 136 -4.17 -5.06 18.37
CA THR A 136 -4.82 -6.17 17.68
C THR A 136 -6.31 -5.87 17.60
N VAL A 137 -6.87 -5.99 16.41
CA VAL A 137 -8.30 -5.77 16.14
C VAL A 137 -8.83 -6.98 15.39
N THR A 138 -9.93 -7.55 15.86
CA THR A 138 -10.71 -8.57 15.16
C THR A 138 -12.09 -8.00 14.86
N LEU A 139 -12.47 -7.92 13.60
CA LEU A 139 -13.77 -7.40 13.17
C LEU A 139 -14.38 -8.26 12.08
N THR A 140 -15.70 -8.18 11.98
CA THR A 140 -16.46 -8.59 10.80
C THR A 140 -16.66 -7.42 9.85
N GLU A 141 -16.96 -7.69 8.58
CA GLU A 141 -17.25 -6.66 7.58
C GLU A 141 -18.38 -5.72 8.04
N ALA A 142 -19.49 -6.29 8.54
CA ALA A 142 -20.64 -5.54 9.03
C ALA A 142 -20.30 -4.60 10.20
N GLN A 143 -19.43 -5.04 11.12
CA GLN A 143 -18.95 -4.20 12.22
C GLN A 143 -18.08 -3.05 11.69
N ALA A 144 -17.17 -3.32 10.76
CA ALA A 144 -16.30 -2.30 10.17
C ALA A 144 -17.10 -1.23 9.39
N LEU A 145 -18.12 -1.66 8.64
CA LEU A 145 -19.06 -0.77 7.94
C LEU A 145 -19.84 0.10 8.93
N THR A 146 -20.46 -0.51 9.95
CA THR A 146 -21.23 0.21 10.98
C THR A 146 -20.40 1.30 11.66
N ILE A 147 -19.11 1.06 11.88
CA ILE A 147 -18.22 2.04 12.52
C ILE A 147 -17.84 3.16 11.54
N VAL A 148 -17.38 2.84 10.33
CA VAL A 148 -16.91 3.87 9.38
C VAL A 148 -18.03 4.79 8.91
N SER A 149 -19.26 4.27 8.74
CA SER A 149 -20.41 5.06 8.29
C SER A 149 -20.81 6.19 9.27
N LYS A 150 -20.28 6.20 10.49
CA LYS A 150 -20.45 7.31 11.44
C LYS A 150 -19.55 8.51 11.14
N TYR A 151 -18.50 8.32 10.34
CA TYR A 151 -17.44 9.29 10.08
C TYR A 151 -17.32 9.66 8.61
N VAL A 152 -17.61 8.72 7.71
CA VAL A 152 -17.62 8.91 6.26
C VAL A 152 -18.99 8.46 5.74
N PRO A 153 -19.70 9.26 4.93
CA PRO A 153 -21.04 8.93 4.47
C PRO A 153 -20.98 7.84 3.38
N VAL A 154 -20.92 6.58 3.81
CA VAL A 154 -20.89 5.41 2.91
C VAL A 154 -21.96 4.38 3.25
N THR A 155 -22.47 3.71 2.21
CA THR A 155 -23.46 2.63 2.34
C THR A 155 -22.83 1.23 2.28
N ASN A 156 -21.62 1.13 1.72
CA ASN A 156 -20.83 -0.09 1.64
C ASN A 156 -19.32 0.26 1.68
N LEU A 157 -18.46 -0.73 1.93
CA LEU A 157 -17.03 -0.47 2.10
C LEU A 157 -16.30 -0.14 0.79
N SER A 158 -16.81 -0.55 -0.38
CA SER A 158 -16.21 -0.18 -1.67
C SER A 158 -16.27 1.31 -1.98
N GLU A 159 -17.21 2.05 -1.38
CA GLU A 159 -17.27 3.52 -1.50
C GLU A 159 -16.10 4.24 -0.79
N LEU A 160 -15.27 3.51 -0.03
CA LEU A 160 -14.06 4.07 0.58
C LEU A 160 -12.87 4.14 -0.39
N ILE A 161 -13.00 3.61 -1.62
CA ILE A 161 -11.96 3.72 -2.66
C ILE A 161 -12.47 4.46 -3.90
N ASP A 162 -11.54 5.06 -4.64
CA ASP A 162 -11.77 5.66 -5.96
C ASP A 162 -11.50 4.66 -7.10
N ASP A 163 -11.62 5.15 -8.34
CA ASP A 163 -11.38 4.37 -9.57
C ASP A 163 -9.91 3.97 -9.80
N GLN A 164 -8.99 4.49 -8.98
CA GLN A 164 -7.57 4.14 -8.98
C GLN A 164 -7.22 3.17 -7.84
N CYS A 165 -8.21 2.52 -7.24
CA CYS A 165 -8.07 1.68 -6.05
C CYS A 165 -7.51 2.42 -4.82
N SER A 166 -7.43 3.75 -4.85
CA SER A 166 -6.89 4.55 -3.76
C SER A 166 -7.99 4.85 -2.77
N PHE A 167 -7.66 4.95 -1.48
CA PHE A 167 -8.65 5.41 -0.51
C PHE A 167 -9.12 6.82 -0.86
N THR A 168 -10.43 7.05 -0.77
CA THR A 168 -11.03 8.36 -1.07
C THR A 168 -10.41 9.46 -0.21
N LYS A 169 -10.52 10.70 -0.69
CA LYS A 169 -10.03 11.87 0.04
C LYS A 169 -10.65 11.94 1.43
N GLU A 170 -11.96 11.73 1.54
CA GLU A 170 -12.73 11.81 2.79
C GLU A 170 -12.24 10.76 3.80
N PHE A 171 -12.00 9.53 3.35
CA PHE A 171 -11.49 8.48 4.22
C PHE A 171 -10.03 8.73 4.63
N ASN A 172 -9.20 9.26 3.72
CA ASN A 172 -7.84 9.67 4.06
C ASN A 172 -7.79 10.87 5.00
N GLU A 173 -8.70 11.83 4.88
CA GLU A 173 -8.84 12.93 5.84
C GLU A 173 -9.13 12.42 7.25
N LEU A 174 -9.94 11.36 7.40
CA LEU A 174 -10.14 10.68 8.68
C LEU A 174 -8.88 9.93 9.15
N ARG A 175 -8.25 9.15 8.26
CA ARG A 175 -7.12 8.25 8.59
C ARG A 175 -5.83 9.00 8.93
N TYR A 176 -5.62 10.17 8.34
CA TYR A 176 -4.46 11.03 8.54
C TYR A 176 -4.76 12.27 9.41
N ASP A 177 -5.87 12.28 10.16
CA ASP A 177 -6.18 13.34 11.11
C ASP A 177 -5.35 13.23 12.40
N ASP A 178 -4.10 13.66 12.32
CA ASP A 178 -3.19 13.76 13.46
C ASP A 178 -3.59 14.90 14.41
N SER A 179 -4.39 15.85 13.93
CA SER A 179 -4.92 16.94 14.74
C SER A 179 -6.08 16.52 15.66
N GLY A 180 -6.68 15.36 15.39
CA GLY A 180 -7.87 14.85 16.09
C GLY A 180 -9.18 15.56 15.77
N LYS A 181 -9.18 16.56 14.88
CA LYS A 181 -10.37 17.39 14.54
C LYS A 181 -11.43 16.63 13.75
N LYS A 182 -11.03 15.66 12.93
CA LYS A 182 -11.92 14.76 12.16
C LYS A 182 -12.27 13.49 12.95
N GLY A 183 -11.60 13.25 14.07
CA GLY A 183 -11.99 12.24 15.06
C GLY A 183 -11.30 10.90 14.89
N PHE A 184 -10.11 10.84 14.29
CA PHE A 184 -9.36 9.59 14.08
C PHE A 184 -9.21 8.75 15.36
N ASN A 185 -8.84 9.38 16.47
CA ASN A 185 -8.66 8.67 17.74
C ASN A 185 -9.98 8.06 18.27
N LYS A 186 -11.11 8.76 18.08
CA LYS A 186 -12.42 8.24 18.47
C LYS A 186 -12.82 7.06 17.58
N PHE A 187 -12.66 7.22 16.26
CA PHE A 187 -12.90 6.16 15.28
C PHE A 187 -12.08 4.91 15.59
N PHE A 188 -10.78 5.07 15.84
CA PHE A 188 -9.89 3.97 16.20
C PHE A 188 -10.31 3.30 17.52
N ALA A 189 -10.69 4.07 18.54
CA ALA A 189 -11.16 3.54 19.81
C ALA A 189 -12.44 2.70 19.66
N GLU A 190 -13.34 3.07 18.74
CA GLU A 190 -14.53 2.27 18.43
C GLU A 190 -14.18 0.93 17.78
N LEU A 191 -13.21 0.88 16.86
CA LEU A 191 -12.69 -0.37 16.29
C LEU A 191 -12.15 -1.30 17.39
N ILE A 192 -11.34 -0.75 18.30
CA ILE A 192 -10.76 -1.51 19.42
C ILE A 192 -11.83 -2.02 20.39
N LYS A 193 -12.82 -1.18 20.72
CA LYS A 193 -13.92 -1.57 21.60
C LYS A 193 -14.74 -2.70 20.99
N GLN A 194 -15.07 -2.58 19.70
CA GLN A 194 -15.88 -3.57 19.00
C GLN A 194 -15.16 -4.92 18.87
N SER A 195 -13.83 -4.92 18.79
CA SER A 195 -13.02 -6.15 18.77
C SER A 195 -13.06 -6.96 20.08
N LYS A 196 -13.50 -6.36 21.18
CA LYS A 196 -13.56 -7.00 22.51
C LYS A 196 -14.97 -7.42 22.91
N ALA A 197 -15.97 -7.05 22.10
CA ALA A 197 -17.39 -7.36 22.30
C ALA A 197 -17.75 -8.64 21.57
#